data_AF-A0ABD2J9L0-F1
#
_entry.id   AF-A0ABD2J9L0-F1
#
_cell.length_a   1.000
_cell.length_b   1.000
_cell.length_c   1.000
_cell.angle_alpha   90.00
_cell.angle_beta   90.00
_cell.angle_gamma   90.00
#
_symmetry.space_group_name_H-M   'P 1'
#
loop_
_entity.id
_entity.type
_entity.pdbx_description
1 polymer ?
#
loop_
_entity_poly.entity_id
_entity_poly.type
_entity_poly.pdbx_seq_one_letter_code
_entity_poly.pdbx_strand_id
1 'polypeptide(L)'
;MKQLVSENQEKVGIQTHPDGRVTNIPPAMLTDQFGMAGLLTFLRTIEGAPSIVGLALGHDLTNLGLNLNSSKRNLFQTFGGPWANFPCRILDLDAKVPDEYLTNSTISNKLPNIKMNKMQEDVLFYLFYNCPGEVYQMAAAFELYSRDWRFHKVERLWLIRAPLSVPPREIGGTFERCSYLVFDPVQWRRVPREMVVSCHDLEGRPSVPGPSSSASSAAAATPSRVAKFDEDNGTAVIQTEATTPATVGGVTNHWTGVGEESPHCSTMSNTIGRLWQISQGNLPTKSEMKLLLSFLQENPEIFGQHNFSDQFLNFLQNEPGIAGILLAFQLMYDAKAYGANLELLLGMEPNIQVLEVVHKFVRICEYKSLPMPEEFLNRFITLCINACERADATQNGNAHRLVRTVCVFLVSLLSLNRFNSAARRPEIQSFATSFLSLREASLLYQKVLENGTN
;
A
#
# COMPACT_ATOMS: atom_id res chain seq x y z
N MET A 1 -76.18 22.42 -30.93
CA MET A 1 -75.52 21.74 -29.79
C MET A 1 -74.57 20.72 -30.40
N LYS A 2 -73.26 20.95 -30.29
CA LYS A 2 -72.21 20.27 -31.05
C LYS A 2 -72.09 18.80 -30.61
N GLN A 3 -72.14 17.89 -31.58
CA GLN A 3 -71.87 16.46 -31.40
C GLN A 3 -70.35 16.27 -31.37
N LEU A 4 -69.86 15.64 -30.30
CA LEU A 4 -68.45 15.30 -30.09
C LEU A 4 -68.01 14.29 -31.16
N VAL A 5 -67.12 14.72 -32.05
CA VAL A 5 -66.39 13.84 -32.96
C VAL A 5 -65.24 13.23 -32.15
N SER A 6 -65.28 11.92 -31.94
CA SER A 6 -64.15 11.17 -31.41
C SER A 6 -63.03 11.16 -32.45
N GLU A 7 -61.89 11.78 -32.13
CA GLU A 7 -60.65 11.64 -32.90
C GLU A 7 -60.16 10.17 -32.83
N ASN A 8 -60.49 9.37 -33.83
CA ASN A 8 -59.87 8.07 -34.04
C ASN A 8 -58.54 8.32 -34.76
N GLN A 9 -57.47 8.59 -34.00
CA GLN A 9 -56.11 8.51 -34.53
C GLN A 9 -55.82 7.05 -34.86
N GLU A 10 -55.99 6.65 -36.13
CA GLU A 10 -55.51 5.36 -36.62
C GLU A 10 -53.99 5.31 -36.44
N LYS A 11 -53.52 4.53 -35.46
CA LYS A 11 -52.10 4.30 -35.22
C LYS A 11 -51.53 3.54 -36.43
N VAL A 12 -50.90 4.28 -37.35
CA VAL A 12 -50.21 3.73 -38.53
C VAL A 12 -49.00 2.92 -38.07
N GLY A 13 -48.86 1.68 -38.56
CA GLY A 13 -47.75 0.78 -38.26
C GLY A 13 -48.12 -0.42 -37.37
N ILE A 14 -47.15 -1.29 -37.11
CA ILE A 14 -47.33 -2.52 -36.31
C ILE A 14 -47.73 -2.14 -34.88
N GLN A 15 -48.87 -2.64 -34.43
CA GLN A 15 -49.42 -2.38 -33.10
C GLN A 15 -49.21 -3.60 -32.21
N THR A 16 -48.82 -3.35 -30.98
CA THR A 16 -48.46 -4.36 -29.99
C THR A 16 -49.27 -4.11 -28.73
N HIS A 17 -50.04 -5.09 -28.30
CA HIS A 17 -50.97 -4.99 -27.19
C HIS A 17 -50.37 -5.58 -25.90
N PRO A 18 -50.82 -5.16 -24.70
CA PRO A 18 -50.31 -5.66 -23.41
C PRO A 18 -50.52 -7.16 -23.17
N ASP A 19 -51.43 -7.78 -23.92
CA ASP A 19 -51.70 -9.23 -23.90
C ASP A 19 -50.73 -10.05 -24.79
N GLY A 20 -49.73 -9.38 -25.39
CA GLY A 20 -48.75 -10.01 -26.28
C GLY A 20 -49.22 -10.17 -27.73
N ARG A 21 -50.40 -9.67 -28.09
CA ARG A 21 -50.88 -9.70 -29.50
C ARG A 21 -50.24 -8.60 -30.33
N VAL A 22 -49.87 -8.96 -31.56
CA VAL A 22 -49.35 -8.02 -32.57
C VAL A 22 -50.35 -7.93 -33.71
N THR A 23 -50.85 -6.72 -33.98
CA THR A 23 -51.83 -6.42 -35.02
C THR A 23 -51.27 -5.42 -36.03
N ASN A 24 -51.90 -5.30 -37.20
CA ASN A 24 -51.44 -4.42 -38.29
C ASN A 24 -50.06 -4.80 -38.86
N ILE A 25 -49.78 -6.12 -38.95
CA ILE A 25 -48.59 -6.66 -39.62
C ILE A 25 -48.82 -6.62 -41.14
N PRO A 26 -47.94 -5.98 -41.92
CA PRO A 26 -48.07 -5.93 -43.38
C PRO A 26 -48.09 -7.34 -44.02
N PRO A 27 -48.88 -7.58 -45.08
CA PRO A 27 -49.01 -8.90 -45.71
C PRO A 27 -47.71 -9.41 -46.38
N ALA A 28 -46.75 -8.52 -46.64
CA ALA A 28 -45.42 -8.89 -47.14
C ALA A 28 -44.46 -9.35 -46.03
N MET A 29 -44.86 -9.27 -44.76
CA MET A 29 -44.04 -9.55 -43.59
C MET A 29 -44.42 -10.90 -42.98
N LEU A 30 -43.42 -11.62 -42.46
CA LEU A 30 -43.63 -12.88 -41.75
C LEU A 30 -44.46 -12.65 -40.48
N THR A 31 -45.55 -13.41 -40.35
CA THR A 31 -46.48 -13.38 -39.21
C THR A 31 -46.17 -14.47 -38.18
N ASP A 32 -45.15 -15.29 -38.42
CA ASP A 32 -44.72 -16.36 -37.53
C ASP A 32 -43.67 -15.89 -36.50
N GLN A 33 -43.25 -16.82 -35.64
CA GLN A 33 -42.24 -16.57 -34.60
C GLN A 33 -40.82 -16.28 -35.14
N PHE A 34 -40.57 -16.56 -36.44
CA PHE A 34 -39.27 -16.34 -37.08
C PHE A 34 -39.18 -14.96 -37.75
N GLY A 35 -40.31 -14.24 -37.84
CA GLY A 35 -40.39 -12.87 -38.34
C GLY A 35 -40.04 -11.79 -37.31
N MET A 36 -39.85 -10.56 -37.79
CA MET A 36 -39.57 -9.38 -36.95
C MET A 36 -40.71 -9.05 -35.95
N ALA A 37 -41.96 -9.42 -36.25
CA ALA A 37 -43.08 -9.31 -35.32
C ALA A 37 -42.98 -10.34 -34.17
N GLY A 38 -42.47 -11.54 -34.46
CA GLY A 38 -42.12 -12.55 -33.47
C GLY A 38 -41.01 -12.08 -32.53
N LEU A 39 -39.94 -11.50 -33.09
CA LEU A 39 -38.85 -10.89 -32.31
C LEU A 39 -39.33 -9.76 -31.39
N LEU A 40 -40.22 -8.88 -31.89
CA LEU A 40 -40.77 -7.78 -31.09
C LEU A 40 -41.64 -8.28 -29.93
N THR A 41 -42.48 -9.29 -30.20
CA THR A 41 -43.28 -9.94 -29.15
C THR A 41 -42.38 -10.56 -28.09
N PHE A 42 -41.32 -11.24 -28.53
CA PHE A 42 -40.33 -11.87 -27.66
C PHE A 42 -39.56 -10.85 -26.79
N LEU A 43 -39.12 -9.73 -27.37
CA LEU A 43 -38.44 -8.65 -26.64
C LEU A 43 -39.32 -7.93 -25.62
N ARG A 44 -40.65 -8.05 -25.70
CA ARG A 44 -41.57 -7.46 -24.71
C ARG A 44 -42.01 -8.45 -23.65
N THR A 45 -42.16 -9.72 -23.99
CA THR A 45 -42.47 -10.78 -23.01
C THR A 45 -41.29 -11.10 -22.11
N ILE A 46 -40.06 -10.84 -22.58
CA ILE A 46 -38.83 -11.10 -21.84
C ILE A 46 -38.65 -10.26 -20.57
N GLU A 47 -39.26 -9.07 -20.50
CA GLU A 47 -39.23 -8.21 -19.30
C GLU A 47 -39.82 -8.93 -18.07
N GLY A 48 -40.67 -9.94 -18.27
CA GLY A 48 -41.27 -10.76 -17.20
C GLY A 48 -40.55 -12.08 -16.87
N ALA A 49 -39.47 -12.45 -17.58
CA ALA A 49 -38.85 -13.78 -17.46
C ALA A 49 -37.30 -13.72 -17.44
N PRO A 50 -36.66 -13.62 -16.25
CA PRO A 50 -35.22 -13.38 -16.11
C PRO A 50 -34.31 -14.47 -16.71
N SER A 51 -34.78 -15.71 -16.84
CA SER A 51 -34.00 -16.80 -17.47
C SER A 51 -33.90 -16.67 -19.00
N ILE A 52 -34.89 -16.04 -19.64
CA ILE A 52 -34.95 -15.85 -21.10
C ILE A 52 -34.21 -14.56 -21.48
N VAL A 53 -34.21 -13.53 -20.62
CA VAL A 53 -33.42 -12.29 -20.72
C VAL A 53 -31.98 -12.61 -21.12
N GLY A 54 -31.35 -13.56 -20.43
CA GLY A 54 -29.96 -13.93 -20.64
C GLY A 54 -29.64 -14.49 -22.03
N LEU A 55 -30.59 -15.15 -22.70
CA LEU A 55 -30.40 -15.76 -24.01
C LEU A 55 -30.65 -14.78 -25.17
N ALA A 56 -31.58 -13.83 -25.00
CA ALA A 56 -31.97 -12.90 -26.07
C ALA A 56 -31.29 -11.53 -25.98
N LEU A 57 -31.25 -10.95 -24.79
CA LEU A 57 -30.63 -9.64 -24.52
C LEU A 57 -29.15 -9.80 -24.16
N GLY A 58 -28.76 -11.00 -23.75
CA GLY A 58 -27.39 -11.31 -23.34
C GLY A 58 -27.10 -10.88 -21.91
N HIS A 59 -25.87 -11.17 -21.48
CA HIS A 59 -25.31 -10.65 -20.24
C HIS A 59 -24.13 -9.74 -20.58
N ASP A 60 -23.91 -8.74 -19.73
CA ASP A 60 -22.68 -7.99 -19.77
C ASP A 60 -21.51 -8.88 -19.34
N LEU A 61 -20.74 -9.34 -20.33
CA LEU A 61 -19.61 -10.25 -20.13
C LEU A 61 -18.46 -9.58 -19.37
N THR A 62 -18.42 -8.25 -19.28
CA THR A 62 -17.37 -7.54 -18.51
C THR A 62 -17.54 -7.73 -17.00
N ASN A 63 -18.74 -8.09 -16.55
CA ASN A 63 -19.02 -8.37 -15.13
C ASN A 63 -18.71 -9.82 -14.72
N LEU A 64 -18.22 -10.65 -15.64
CA LEU A 64 -17.86 -12.06 -15.36
C LEU A 64 -16.48 -12.23 -14.72
N GLY A 65 -15.83 -11.15 -14.29
CA GLY A 65 -14.51 -11.24 -13.63
C GLY A 65 -13.35 -11.56 -14.57
N LEU A 66 -13.58 -11.49 -15.88
CA LEU A 66 -12.57 -11.71 -16.91
C LEU A 66 -12.16 -10.37 -17.55
N ASN A 67 -10.85 -10.11 -17.61
CA ASN A 67 -10.35 -8.92 -18.29
C ASN A 67 -10.26 -9.16 -19.81
N LEU A 68 -11.39 -8.98 -20.50
CA LEU A 68 -11.50 -9.13 -21.97
C LEU A 68 -10.69 -8.07 -22.75
N ASN A 69 -10.27 -6.99 -22.08
CA ASN A 69 -9.47 -5.91 -22.67
C ASN A 69 -7.95 -6.10 -22.46
N SER A 70 -7.52 -7.23 -21.90
CA SER A 70 -6.11 -7.51 -21.65
C SER A 70 -5.31 -7.59 -22.95
N SER A 71 -4.19 -6.86 -23.02
CA SER A 71 -3.23 -6.95 -24.14
C SER A 71 -2.47 -8.29 -24.18
N LYS A 72 -2.49 -9.05 -23.07
CA LYS A 72 -1.91 -10.40 -23.00
C LYS A 72 -2.90 -11.40 -23.58
N ARG A 73 -2.52 -12.08 -24.67
CA ARG A 73 -3.39 -12.94 -25.51
C ARG A 73 -4.01 -14.18 -24.84
N ASN A 74 -3.57 -14.59 -23.64
CA ASN A 74 -3.96 -15.87 -23.04
C ASN A 74 -4.56 -15.70 -21.64
N LEU A 75 -5.90 -15.75 -21.54
CA LEU A 75 -6.62 -15.74 -20.25
C LEU A 75 -6.62 -17.10 -19.54
N PHE A 76 -6.49 -18.19 -20.31
CA PHE A 76 -6.64 -19.57 -19.80
C PHE A 76 -5.62 -19.94 -18.71
N GLN A 77 -4.43 -19.33 -18.73
CA GLN A 77 -3.36 -19.64 -17.76
C GLN A 77 -3.71 -19.23 -16.33
N THR A 78 -4.57 -18.21 -16.20
CA THR A 78 -5.01 -17.66 -14.91
C THR A 78 -6.51 -17.87 -14.72
N PHE A 79 -7.11 -18.82 -15.44
CA PHE A 79 -8.54 -19.04 -15.38
C PHE A 79 -8.93 -19.76 -14.08
N GLY A 80 -9.59 -19.03 -13.17
CA GLY A 80 -10.03 -19.53 -11.86
C GLY A 80 -11.08 -20.64 -11.91
N GLY A 81 -11.68 -20.87 -13.08
CA GLY A 81 -12.72 -21.87 -13.30
C GLY A 81 -14.07 -21.24 -13.66
N PRO A 82 -15.07 -22.07 -14.03
CA PRO A 82 -16.35 -21.60 -14.57
C PRO A 82 -17.21 -20.76 -13.61
N TRP A 83 -16.96 -20.88 -12.30
CA TRP A 83 -17.71 -20.17 -11.24
C TRP A 83 -16.85 -19.18 -10.46
N ALA A 84 -15.60 -18.97 -10.89
CA ALA A 84 -14.71 -18.02 -10.24
C ALA A 84 -15.05 -16.60 -10.69
N ASN A 85 -15.20 -15.70 -9.72
CA ASN A 85 -15.43 -14.28 -9.98
C ASN A 85 -14.13 -13.52 -10.29
N PHE A 86 -12.97 -14.17 -10.15
CA PHE A 86 -11.64 -13.58 -10.31
C PHE A 86 -10.68 -14.61 -10.92
N PRO A 87 -9.62 -14.17 -11.62
CA PRO A 87 -8.56 -15.07 -12.08
C PRO A 87 -7.83 -15.76 -10.91
N CYS A 88 -7.18 -16.89 -11.18
CA CYS A 88 -6.32 -17.59 -10.22
C CYS A 88 -5.29 -16.62 -9.62
N ARG A 89 -5.11 -16.70 -8.31
CA ARG A 89 -4.02 -15.98 -7.65
C ARG A 89 -2.70 -16.64 -8.05
N ILE A 90 -1.60 -15.89 -7.95
CA ILE A 90 -0.26 -16.43 -8.20
C ILE A 90 0.03 -17.61 -7.26
N LEU A 91 -0.50 -17.57 -6.03
CA LEU A 91 -0.37 -18.62 -5.02
C LEU A 91 -1.14 -19.90 -5.37
N ASP A 92 -2.16 -19.83 -6.21
CA ASP A 92 -2.98 -20.98 -6.63
C ASP A 92 -2.42 -21.65 -7.90
N LEU A 93 -1.42 -21.04 -8.55
CA LEU A 93 -0.82 -21.55 -9.77
C LEU A 93 0.33 -22.50 -9.45
N ASP A 94 0.21 -23.74 -9.89
CA ASP A 94 1.32 -24.69 -9.83
C ASP A 94 2.42 -24.28 -10.81
N ALA A 95 3.56 -23.89 -10.26
CA ALA A 95 4.76 -23.59 -11.02
C ALA A 95 5.78 -24.71 -10.83
N LYS A 96 6.44 -25.11 -11.92
CA LYS A 96 7.60 -26.01 -11.83
C LYS A 96 8.76 -25.23 -11.22
N VAL A 97 8.99 -25.43 -9.93
CA VAL A 97 10.14 -24.87 -9.21
C VAL A 97 11.30 -25.86 -9.18
N PRO A 98 12.55 -25.38 -9.11
CA PRO A 98 13.70 -26.24 -8.81
C PRO A 98 13.50 -27.01 -7.48
N ASP A 99 14.04 -28.22 -7.41
CA ASP A 99 13.85 -29.12 -6.26
C ASP A 99 14.39 -28.51 -4.96
N GLU A 100 15.38 -27.62 -5.06
CA GLU A 100 15.97 -26.90 -3.92
C GLU A 100 14.96 -25.98 -3.22
N TYR A 101 13.90 -25.54 -3.90
CA TYR A 101 12.85 -24.69 -3.31
C TYR A 101 11.77 -25.49 -2.59
N LEU A 102 11.71 -26.82 -2.77
CA LEU A 102 10.74 -27.72 -2.11
C LEU A 102 11.13 -28.04 -0.65
N THR A 103 11.50 -27.01 0.08
CA THR A 103 12.04 -27.05 1.45
C THR A 103 11.08 -27.65 2.47
N ASN A 104 9.77 -27.57 2.25
CA ASN A 104 8.79 -28.14 3.17
C ASN A 104 9.00 -29.65 3.40
N SER A 105 9.46 -30.37 2.37
CA SER A 105 9.78 -31.81 2.48
C SER A 105 10.92 -32.12 3.46
N THR A 106 11.87 -31.20 3.65
CA THR A 106 13.09 -31.41 4.44
C THR A 106 13.06 -30.73 5.81
N ILE A 107 12.38 -29.59 5.94
CA ILE A 107 12.39 -28.76 7.16
C ILE A 107 11.01 -28.49 7.78
N SER A 108 9.94 -29.16 7.33
CA SER A 108 8.58 -29.02 7.90
C SER A 108 8.57 -29.06 9.43
N ASN A 109 9.25 -30.05 10.02
CA ASN A 109 9.29 -30.22 11.48
C ASN A 109 10.08 -29.13 12.24
N LYS A 110 10.89 -28.33 11.53
CA LYS A 110 11.72 -27.25 12.09
C LYS A 110 11.13 -25.87 11.84
N LEU A 111 10.13 -25.76 10.96
CA LEU A 111 9.52 -24.48 10.61
C LEU A 111 8.66 -23.96 11.78
N PRO A 112 8.88 -22.72 12.23
CA PRO A 112 8.05 -22.13 13.27
C PRO A 112 6.63 -21.90 12.77
N ASN A 113 5.65 -22.12 13.64
CA ASN A 113 4.26 -21.76 13.35
C ASN A 113 4.15 -20.27 13.01
N ILE A 114 3.31 -19.97 12.02
CA ILE A 114 3.05 -18.59 11.59
C ILE A 114 2.40 -17.84 12.76
N LYS A 115 3.07 -16.77 13.22
CA LYS A 115 2.57 -15.89 14.28
C LYS A 115 2.46 -14.47 13.74
N MET A 116 1.23 -13.98 13.52
CA MET A 116 0.98 -12.66 12.93
C MET A 116 1.65 -11.51 13.69
N ASN A 117 1.71 -11.62 15.02
CA ASN A 117 2.35 -10.62 15.88
C ASN A 117 3.86 -10.43 15.65
N LYS A 118 4.55 -11.40 15.03
CA LYS A 118 5.97 -11.30 14.69
C LYS A 118 6.20 -10.85 13.25
N MET A 119 5.16 -10.75 12.44
CA MET A 119 5.27 -10.39 11.03
C MET A 119 5.47 -8.88 10.88
N GLN A 120 6.28 -8.48 9.91
CA GLN A 120 6.42 -7.06 9.53
C GLN A 120 5.14 -6.57 8.83
N GLU A 121 4.90 -5.26 8.88
CA GLU A 121 3.71 -4.64 8.29
C GLU A 121 3.58 -4.92 6.79
N ASP A 122 4.69 -4.92 6.04
CA ASP A 122 4.72 -5.27 4.62
C ASP A 122 4.13 -6.65 4.34
N VAL A 123 4.42 -7.64 5.19
CA VAL A 123 3.87 -8.99 5.02
C VAL A 123 2.39 -9.02 5.39
N LEU A 124 1.97 -8.22 6.38
CA LEU A 124 0.55 -8.09 6.72
C LEU A 124 -0.24 -7.45 5.57
N PHE A 125 0.29 -6.39 4.94
CA PHE A 125 -0.30 -5.81 3.74
C PHE A 125 -0.35 -6.82 2.60
N TYR A 126 0.72 -7.61 2.42
CA TYR A 126 0.76 -8.67 1.41
C TYR A 126 -0.37 -9.68 1.61
N LEU A 127 -0.51 -10.23 2.81
CA LEU A 127 -1.58 -11.17 3.13
C LEU A 127 -2.97 -10.54 2.97
N PHE A 128 -3.16 -9.29 3.39
CA PHE A 128 -4.44 -8.59 3.31
C PHE A 128 -4.91 -8.39 1.86
N TYR A 129 -4.02 -7.97 0.95
CA TYR A 129 -4.37 -7.68 -0.44
C TYR A 129 -4.32 -8.91 -1.36
N ASN A 130 -3.51 -9.93 -1.05
CA ASN A 130 -3.34 -11.12 -1.90
C ASN A 130 -4.15 -12.34 -1.47
N CYS A 131 -4.72 -12.35 -0.26
CA CYS A 131 -5.54 -13.47 0.23
C CYS A 131 -7.00 -13.05 0.54
N PRO A 132 -7.73 -12.42 -0.41
CA PRO A 132 -9.08 -11.96 -0.15
C PRO A 132 -10.03 -13.13 0.19
N GLY A 133 -10.86 -12.94 1.21
CA GLY A 133 -11.84 -13.95 1.66
C GLY A 133 -11.25 -15.08 2.52
N GLU A 134 -9.94 -15.11 2.73
CA GLU A 134 -9.27 -16.13 3.54
C GLU A 134 -9.12 -15.70 5.01
N VAL A 135 -8.87 -16.68 5.88
CA VAL A 135 -8.54 -16.44 7.29
C VAL A 135 -7.31 -15.54 7.44
N TYR A 136 -6.36 -15.60 6.50
CA TYR A 136 -5.14 -14.80 6.51
C TYR A 136 -5.41 -13.30 6.32
N GLN A 137 -6.37 -12.92 5.47
CA GLN A 137 -6.75 -11.50 5.31
C GLN A 137 -7.33 -10.96 6.62
N MET A 138 -8.20 -11.72 7.29
CA MET A 138 -8.78 -11.33 8.58
C MET A 138 -7.71 -11.24 9.69
N ALA A 139 -6.81 -12.21 9.75
CA ALA A 139 -5.73 -12.23 10.72
C ALA A 139 -4.75 -11.06 10.51
N ALA A 140 -4.43 -10.72 9.25
CA ALA A 140 -3.65 -9.55 8.90
C ALA A 140 -4.37 -8.24 9.26
N ALA A 141 -5.66 -8.13 8.96
CA ALA A 141 -6.47 -6.96 9.32
C ALA A 141 -6.53 -6.73 10.83
N PHE A 142 -6.67 -7.79 11.62
CA PHE A 142 -6.69 -7.72 13.08
C PHE A 142 -5.35 -7.24 13.63
N GLU A 143 -4.24 -7.73 13.09
CA GLU A 143 -2.90 -7.33 13.52
C GLU A 143 -2.53 -5.92 13.02
N LEU A 144 -2.98 -5.50 11.84
CA LEU A 144 -2.85 -4.11 11.41
C LEU A 144 -3.65 -3.17 12.33
N TYR A 145 -4.87 -3.58 12.70
CA TYR A 145 -5.71 -2.83 13.64
C TYR A 145 -5.06 -2.69 15.02
N SER A 146 -4.40 -3.75 15.54
CA SER A 146 -3.67 -3.70 16.80
C SER A 146 -2.43 -2.80 16.76
N ARG A 147 -1.93 -2.49 15.56
CA ARG A 147 -0.84 -1.54 15.28
C ARG A 147 -1.34 -0.15 14.86
N ASP A 148 -2.57 0.19 15.26
CA ASP A 148 -3.23 1.48 15.01
C ASP A 148 -3.51 1.83 13.54
N TRP A 149 -3.34 0.89 12.62
CA TRP A 149 -3.87 1.04 11.28
C TRP A 149 -5.40 0.94 11.30
N ARG A 150 -6.05 1.74 10.46
CA ARG A 150 -7.49 1.74 10.25
C ARG A 150 -7.75 1.57 8.77
N PHE A 151 -8.74 0.77 8.43
CA PHE A 151 -9.12 0.56 7.04
C PHE A 151 -10.22 1.55 6.66
N HIS A 152 -10.03 2.29 5.57
CA HIS A 152 -11.02 3.21 5.03
C HIS A 152 -11.91 2.46 4.03
N LYS A 153 -13.19 2.27 4.35
CA LYS A 153 -14.11 1.41 3.57
C LYS A 153 -14.34 1.90 2.14
N VAL A 154 -14.44 3.22 1.96
CA VAL A 154 -14.69 3.84 0.65
C VAL A 154 -13.44 3.80 -0.25
N GLU A 155 -12.32 4.32 0.24
CA GLU A 155 -11.04 4.40 -0.49
C GLU A 155 -10.28 3.05 -0.53
N ARG A 156 -10.71 2.05 0.26
CA ARG A 156 -10.18 0.67 0.32
C ARG A 156 -8.69 0.57 0.61
N LEU A 157 -8.23 1.44 1.50
CA LEU A 157 -6.83 1.57 1.86
C LEU A 157 -6.65 1.58 3.38
N TRP A 158 -5.49 1.10 3.80
CA TRP A 158 -5.05 1.19 5.18
C TRP A 158 -4.41 2.55 5.42
N LEU A 159 -4.86 3.20 6.48
CA LEU A 159 -4.33 4.48 6.94
C LEU A 159 -3.95 4.39 8.41
N ILE A 160 -2.92 5.11 8.78
CA ILE A 160 -2.58 5.41 10.16
C ILE A 160 -2.46 6.91 10.28
N ARG A 161 -2.85 7.49 11.40
CA ARG A 161 -2.63 8.92 11.62
C ARG A 161 -1.14 9.19 11.43
N ALA A 162 -0.81 10.17 10.60
CA ALA A 162 0.59 10.53 10.43
C ALA A 162 1.11 10.91 11.82
N PRO A 163 2.23 10.30 12.25
CA PRO A 163 2.82 10.65 13.53
C PRO A 163 3.13 12.13 13.55
N LEU A 164 2.99 12.76 14.72
CA LEU A 164 3.24 14.19 14.90
C LEU A 164 2.31 15.12 14.09
N SER A 165 1.24 14.61 13.46
CA SER A 165 0.22 15.46 12.85
C SER A 165 -0.45 16.35 13.90
N VAL A 166 -0.83 17.57 13.49
CA VAL A 166 -1.63 18.47 14.33
C VAL A 166 -2.86 17.68 14.80
N PRO A 167 -3.25 17.78 16.09
CA PRO A 167 -4.45 17.10 16.58
C PRO A 167 -5.62 17.40 15.64
N PRO A 168 -6.50 16.41 15.38
CA PRO A 168 -7.56 16.54 14.41
C PRO A 168 -8.32 17.83 14.61
N ARG A 169 -8.44 18.63 13.54
CA ARG A 169 -9.48 19.66 13.54
C ARG A 169 -10.79 18.91 13.35
N GLU A 170 -11.46 18.65 14.47
CA GLU A 170 -12.82 18.14 14.46
C GLU A 170 -13.71 19.17 13.75
N ILE A 171 -14.23 18.78 12.58
CA ILE A 171 -15.25 19.56 11.89
C ILE A 171 -16.59 18.94 12.31
N GLY A 172 -17.22 19.51 13.33
CA GLY A 172 -18.57 19.12 13.75
C GLY A 172 -18.69 17.77 14.47
N GLY A 173 -17.62 17.24 15.08
CA GLY A 173 -17.66 16.04 15.94
C GLY A 173 -17.80 14.68 15.24
N THR A 174 -17.88 14.66 13.90
CA THR A 174 -18.03 13.42 13.09
C THR A 174 -16.94 13.26 12.03
N PHE A 175 -16.30 14.37 11.64
CA PHE A 175 -15.25 14.41 10.64
C PHE A 175 -13.92 14.86 11.23
N GLU A 176 -12.87 14.13 10.89
CA GLU A 176 -11.50 14.50 11.23
C GLU A 176 -10.74 14.84 9.95
N ARG A 177 -10.31 16.10 9.82
CA ARG A 177 -9.31 16.46 8.81
C ARG A 177 -7.93 16.31 9.42
N CYS A 178 -7.22 15.28 8.98
CA CYS A 178 -5.86 14.98 9.43
C CYS A 178 -4.96 14.59 8.27
N SER A 179 -3.67 14.69 8.53
CA SER A 179 -2.64 14.04 7.72
C SER A 179 -2.57 12.57 8.11
N TYR A 180 -2.74 11.68 7.13
CA TYR A 180 -2.65 10.24 7.31
C TYR A 180 -1.46 9.69 6.52
N LEU A 181 -0.78 8.69 7.08
CA LEU A 181 0.09 7.81 6.30
C LEU A 181 -0.79 6.72 5.72
N VAL A 182 -0.86 6.64 4.40
CA VAL A 182 -1.65 5.66 3.67
C VAL A 182 -0.71 4.62 3.07
N PHE A 183 -1.04 3.35 3.17
CA PHE A 183 -0.34 2.32 2.40
C PHE A 183 -0.93 2.24 0.99
N ASP A 184 -0.12 2.53 -0.02
CA ASP A 184 -0.49 2.39 -1.44
C ASP A 184 -0.14 0.97 -1.92
N PRO A 185 -1.14 0.10 -2.18
CA PRO A 185 -0.89 -1.27 -2.63
C PRO A 185 -0.40 -1.37 -4.08
N VAL A 186 -0.56 -0.32 -4.89
CA VAL A 186 -0.10 -0.28 -6.28
C VAL A 186 1.39 0.07 -6.35
N GLN A 187 1.80 1.09 -5.59
CA GLN A 187 3.20 1.52 -5.51
C GLN A 187 4.00 0.75 -4.46
N TRP A 188 3.33 -0.06 -3.65
CA TRP A 188 3.91 -0.83 -2.54
C TRP A 188 4.73 0.03 -1.58
N ARG A 189 4.19 1.18 -1.18
CA ARG A 189 4.87 2.14 -0.30
C ARG A 189 3.89 2.92 0.55
N ARG A 190 4.40 3.55 1.62
CA ARG A 190 3.62 4.47 2.43
C ARG A 190 3.67 5.86 1.83
N VAL A 191 2.50 6.40 1.54
CA VAL A 191 2.31 7.72 0.94
C VAL A 191 1.56 8.61 1.93
N PRO A 192 2.09 9.79 2.26
CA PRO A 192 1.35 10.76 3.05
C PRO A 192 0.17 11.31 2.23
N ARG A 193 -1.01 11.30 2.82
CA ARG A 193 -2.23 11.83 2.19
C ARG A 193 -3.02 12.65 3.20
N GLU A 194 -3.38 13.87 2.81
CA GLU A 194 -4.41 14.60 3.55
C GLU A 194 -5.77 14.05 3.21
N MET A 195 -6.51 13.67 4.24
CA MET A 195 -7.84 13.11 4.09
C MET A 195 -8.77 13.74 5.11
N VAL A 196 -9.97 14.09 4.67
CA VAL A 196 -11.09 14.31 5.57
C VAL A 196 -11.74 12.96 5.75
N VAL A 197 -11.51 12.35 6.91
CA VAL A 197 -12.00 11.01 7.19
C VAL A 197 -13.17 11.12 8.14
N SER A 198 -14.32 10.61 7.72
CA SER A 198 -15.46 10.40 8.62
C SER A 198 -15.19 9.19 9.50
N CYS A 199 -15.54 9.26 10.79
CA CYS A 199 -15.48 8.08 11.65
C CYS A 199 -16.33 6.93 11.10
N HIS A 200 -17.42 7.24 10.39
CA HIS A 200 -18.29 6.26 9.75
C HIS A 200 -17.65 5.55 8.55
N ASP A 201 -16.63 6.13 7.93
CA ASP A 201 -15.92 5.53 6.79
C ASP A 201 -14.79 4.60 7.23
N LEU A 202 -14.39 4.68 8.50
CA LEU A 202 -13.41 3.79 9.09
C LEU A 202 -14.05 2.49 9.54
N GLU A 203 -13.33 1.40 9.31
CA GLU A 203 -13.72 0.10 9.78
C GLU A 203 -13.36 -0.07 11.26
N GLY A 204 -14.29 -0.68 12.00
CA GLY A 204 -14.08 -1.05 13.40
C GLY A 204 -13.11 -2.20 13.53
N ARG A 205 -12.95 -2.70 14.76
CA ARG A 205 -12.13 -3.89 15.01
C ARG A 205 -12.68 -5.06 14.17
N PRO A 206 -11.85 -5.73 13.34
CA PRO A 206 -12.31 -6.85 12.53
C PRO A 206 -12.93 -7.93 13.41
N SER A 207 -14.20 -8.26 13.16
CA SER A 207 -14.89 -9.38 13.81
C SER A 207 -14.66 -10.64 13.00
N VAL A 208 -14.30 -11.73 13.66
CA VAL A 208 -14.32 -13.05 13.02
C VAL A 208 -15.79 -13.38 12.75
N PRO A 209 -16.20 -13.62 11.49
CA PRO A 209 -17.51 -14.20 11.24
C PRO A 209 -17.53 -15.55 11.98
N GLY A 210 -18.35 -15.66 13.02
CA GLY A 210 -18.65 -16.97 13.59
C GLY A 210 -19.27 -17.85 12.49
N PRO A 211 -19.26 -19.18 12.63
CA PRO A 211 -20.04 -20.04 11.75
C PRO A 211 -21.54 -19.82 12.03
N SER A 212 -22.10 -18.72 11.55
CA SER A 212 -23.53 -18.44 11.58
C SER A 212 -24.10 -18.68 10.19
N SER A 213 -24.82 -19.78 10.11
CA SER A 213 -25.89 -20.08 9.16
C SER A 213 -26.72 -18.84 8.79
N SER A 214 -26.56 -18.33 7.56
CA SER A 214 -27.66 -17.96 6.65
C SER A 214 -27.13 -17.27 5.39
N ALA A 215 -26.97 -18.06 4.33
CA ALA A 215 -27.26 -17.62 2.96
C ALA A 215 -27.89 -18.81 2.24
N SER A 216 -29.19 -18.99 2.49
CA SER A 216 -30.08 -19.83 1.71
C SER A 216 -30.40 -19.13 0.39
N SER A 217 -29.85 -19.65 -0.71
CA SER A 217 -30.52 -19.65 -2.01
C SER A 217 -30.46 -21.08 -2.57
N ALA A 218 -31.63 -21.70 -2.53
CA ALA A 218 -32.04 -23.03 -2.96
C ALA A 218 -31.21 -23.72 -4.08
N ALA A 219 -30.72 -24.91 -3.76
CA ALA A 219 -30.69 -26.04 -4.69
C ALA A 219 -31.37 -27.23 -3.99
N ALA A 220 -32.64 -27.46 -4.29
CA ALA A 220 -33.34 -28.67 -3.86
C ALA A 220 -33.49 -29.60 -5.07
N ALA A 221 -32.79 -30.73 -5.04
CA ALA A 221 -33.09 -31.89 -5.85
C ALA A 221 -33.93 -32.87 -5.01
N THR A 222 -34.99 -33.35 -5.64
CA THR A 222 -36.12 -34.19 -5.22
C THR A 222 -35.73 -35.54 -4.60
N PRO A 223 -36.67 -36.23 -3.91
CA PRO A 223 -37.37 -37.30 -4.64
C PRO A 223 -38.87 -37.49 -4.35
N SER A 224 -39.58 -37.86 -5.42
CA SER A 224 -40.68 -38.84 -5.53
C SER A 224 -42.01 -38.69 -4.74
N ARG A 225 -43.05 -38.28 -5.50
CA ARG A 225 -44.39 -38.92 -5.73
C ARG A 225 -45.23 -39.37 -4.51
N VAL A 226 -46.38 -38.72 -4.27
CA VAL A 226 -47.76 -39.30 -4.12
C VAL A 226 -48.79 -38.14 -4.12
N ALA A 227 -49.94 -38.33 -4.75
CA ALA A 227 -51.06 -37.40 -4.89
C ALA A 227 -52.04 -37.38 -3.70
N LYS A 228 -52.70 -36.24 -3.43
CA LYS A 228 -54.15 -36.16 -3.10
C LYS A 228 -54.68 -34.72 -3.08
N PHE A 229 -55.94 -34.58 -3.51
CA PHE A 229 -56.82 -33.40 -3.48
C PHE A 229 -57.30 -33.08 -2.05
N ASP A 230 -57.60 -31.81 -1.74
CA ASP A 230 -58.98 -31.31 -1.51
C ASP A 230 -59.02 -29.79 -1.20
N GLU A 231 -60.20 -29.23 -1.49
CA GLU A 231 -60.67 -27.83 -1.40
C GLU A 231 -60.65 -27.24 0.03
N ASP A 232 -60.48 -25.92 0.18
CA ASP A 232 -61.60 -24.97 0.38
C ASP A 232 -61.13 -23.60 0.96
N ASN A 233 -61.76 -22.55 0.42
CA ASN A 233 -62.08 -21.23 1.00
C ASN A 233 -61.02 -20.20 1.48
N GLY A 234 -61.20 -18.95 0.99
CA GLY A 234 -61.13 -17.74 1.85
C GLY A 234 -60.09 -16.66 1.51
N THR A 235 -60.52 -15.62 0.81
CA THR A 235 -59.89 -14.31 0.55
C THR A 235 -59.45 -13.50 1.79
N ALA A 236 -58.37 -12.69 1.69
CA ALA A 236 -58.43 -11.19 1.66
C ALA A 236 -57.06 -10.45 1.83
N VAL A 237 -56.78 -9.59 0.85
CA VAL A 237 -56.29 -8.17 0.88
C VAL A 237 -54.98 -7.78 1.60
N ILE A 238 -54.07 -7.17 0.81
CA ILE A 238 -52.90 -6.36 1.25
C ILE A 238 -53.17 -4.89 0.89
N GLN A 239 -53.01 -3.99 1.87
CA GLN A 239 -53.07 -2.52 1.68
C GLN A 239 -51.67 -1.94 1.50
N THR A 240 -51.51 -1.07 0.50
CA THR A 240 -50.36 -0.21 0.27
C THR A 240 -50.78 1.25 0.49
N GLU A 241 -50.01 2.01 1.27
CA GLU A 241 -50.11 3.46 1.31
C GLU A 241 -48.79 4.10 0.87
N ALA A 242 -48.96 5.12 0.02
CA ALA A 242 -47.94 5.97 -0.56
C ALA A 242 -47.74 7.25 0.26
N THR A 243 -46.58 7.89 0.15
CA THR A 243 -46.45 9.31 0.52
C THR A 243 -45.54 10.04 -0.48
N THR A 244 -46.07 11.15 -0.97
CA THR A 244 -45.55 12.07 -1.98
C THR A 244 -44.52 13.08 -1.43
N PRO A 245 -43.77 13.78 -2.30
CA PRO A 245 -42.62 14.62 -1.91
C PRO A 245 -42.99 16.11 -1.73
N ALA A 246 -42.21 16.83 -0.92
CA ALA A 246 -42.33 18.29 -0.75
C ALA A 246 -40.98 19.02 -1.01
N THR A 247 -40.95 19.69 -2.17
CA THR A 247 -40.56 21.08 -2.46
C THR A 247 -39.33 21.74 -1.82
N VAL A 248 -38.35 21.95 -2.70
CA VAL A 248 -37.40 23.07 -2.91
C VAL A 248 -37.64 24.37 -2.12
N GLY A 249 -36.58 24.86 -1.47
CA GLY A 249 -36.36 26.26 -1.11
C GLY A 249 -34.88 26.60 -1.28
N GLY A 250 -34.55 27.43 -2.29
CA GLY A 250 -33.19 27.85 -2.61
C GLY A 250 -32.77 29.12 -1.89
N VAL A 251 -31.49 29.23 -1.52
CA VAL A 251 -30.81 30.50 -1.19
C VAL A 251 -29.35 30.45 -1.66
N THR A 252 -29.13 31.14 -2.78
CA THR A 252 -27.95 31.90 -3.24
C THR A 252 -26.53 31.37 -3.03
N ASN A 253 -25.89 31.11 -4.17
CA ASN A 253 -24.45 30.98 -4.37
C ASN A 253 -23.69 32.26 -3.97
N HIS A 254 -22.63 32.10 -3.18
CA HIS A 254 -21.44 32.96 -3.24
C HIS A 254 -20.24 32.08 -3.54
N TRP A 255 -19.94 31.99 -4.84
CA TRP A 255 -18.66 31.51 -5.34
C TRP A 255 -17.66 32.67 -5.24
N THR A 256 -16.66 32.53 -4.39
CA THR A 256 -15.43 33.32 -4.48
C THR A 256 -14.26 32.39 -4.75
N GLY A 257 -13.71 32.56 -5.95
CA GLY A 257 -12.34 32.26 -6.39
C GLY A 257 -11.54 31.19 -5.68
N VAL A 258 -11.43 30.07 -6.38
CA VAL A 258 -10.28 29.17 -6.47
C VAL A 258 -8.94 29.87 -6.19
N GLY A 259 -8.26 29.41 -5.13
CA GLY A 259 -6.80 29.29 -5.11
C GLY A 259 -6.48 27.80 -5.13
N GLU A 260 -5.90 27.33 -6.23
CA GLU A 260 -5.41 25.96 -6.37
C GLU A 260 -4.24 25.73 -5.39
N GLU A 261 -4.51 25.23 -4.19
CA GLU A 261 -3.48 24.60 -3.37
C GLU A 261 -3.57 23.08 -3.51
N SER A 262 -2.59 22.54 -4.24
CA SER A 262 -2.42 21.11 -4.49
C SER A 262 -2.31 20.29 -3.19
N PRO A 263 -2.88 19.06 -3.14
CA PRO A 263 -3.01 18.21 -1.95
C PRO A 263 -1.68 17.68 -1.34
N HIS A 264 -0.54 17.99 -1.95
CA HIS A 264 0.80 17.70 -1.41
C HIS A 264 1.26 18.71 -0.34
N CYS A 265 0.71 19.92 -0.33
CA CYS A 265 1.34 21.07 0.34
C CYS A 265 1.40 20.96 1.87
N SER A 266 0.40 20.37 2.54
CA SER A 266 0.18 20.53 3.99
C SER A 266 0.74 19.40 4.87
N THR A 267 0.82 18.15 4.39
CA THR A 267 1.56 17.07 5.11
C THR A 267 3.07 17.25 4.95
N MET A 268 3.48 17.71 3.77
CA MET A 268 4.85 18.14 3.52
C MET A 268 5.17 19.33 4.43
N SER A 269 4.29 20.34 4.53
CA SER A 269 4.46 21.49 5.44
C SER A 269 4.70 21.08 6.90
N ASN A 270 4.00 20.07 7.42
CA ASN A 270 4.21 19.58 8.79
C ASN A 270 5.56 18.85 8.99
N THR A 271 5.94 17.97 8.04
CA THR A 271 7.24 17.28 8.09
C THR A 271 8.39 18.28 7.95
N ILE A 272 8.25 19.23 7.04
CA ILE A 272 9.18 20.33 6.81
C ILE A 272 9.31 21.20 8.06
N GLY A 273 8.19 21.55 8.70
CA GLY A 273 8.20 22.28 9.97
C GLY A 273 8.94 21.53 11.08
N ARG A 274 8.78 20.21 11.15
CA ARG A 274 9.52 19.37 12.11
C ARG A 274 11.01 19.26 11.78
N LEU A 275 11.38 19.10 10.50
CA LEU A 275 12.78 19.12 10.07
C LEU A 275 13.45 20.46 10.45
N TRP A 276 12.73 21.57 10.32
CA TRP A 276 13.18 22.88 10.80
C TRP A 276 13.32 22.95 12.32
N GLN A 277 12.39 22.36 13.07
CA GLN A 277 12.51 22.28 14.53
C GLN A 277 13.72 21.44 14.96
N ILE A 278 13.95 20.30 14.31
CA ILE A 278 15.09 19.42 14.61
C ILE A 278 16.41 20.08 14.22
N SER A 279 16.47 20.79 13.08
CA SER A 279 17.67 21.55 12.71
C SER A 279 17.99 22.65 13.71
N GLN A 280 17.00 23.14 14.46
CA GLN A 280 17.16 24.08 15.56
C GLN A 280 17.38 23.41 16.93
N GLY A 281 17.49 22.08 17.01
CA GLY A 281 17.74 21.34 18.25
C GLY A 281 16.48 20.99 19.08
N ASN A 282 15.28 21.20 18.53
CA ASN A 282 14.03 20.74 19.16
C ASN A 282 13.74 19.29 18.74
N LEU A 283 14.23 18.34 19.53
CA LEU A 283 14.06 16.92 19.24
C LEU A 283 12.68 16.39 19.69
N PRO A 284 11.97 15.63 18.84
CA PRO A 284 10.77 14.90 19.21
C PRO A 284 11.11 13.67 20.09
N THR A 285 10.08 12.95 20.55
CA THR A 285 10.26 11.73 21.34
C THR A 285 10.96 10.62 20.54
N LYS A 286 11.56 9.63 21.22
CA LYS A 286 12.27 8.51 20.54
C LYS A 286 11.38 7.72 19.58
N SER A 287 10.12 7.51 19.93
CA SER A 287 9.13 6.83 19.08
C SER A 287 8.83 7.64 17.81
N GLU A 288 8.63 8.95 17.98
CA GLU A 288 8.37 9.88 16.88
C GLU A 288 9.58 10.00 15.95
N MET A 289 10.79 10.06 16.52
CA MET A 289 12.04 10.11 15.75
C MET A 289 12.24 8.85 14.91
N LYS A 290 12.04 7.66 15.50
CA LYS A 290 12.17 6.39 14.79
C LYS A 290 11.25 6.33 13.58
N LEU A 291 10.02 6.82 13.75
CA LEU A 291 9.03 6.84 12.70
C LEU A 291 9.35 7.89 11.63
N LEU A 292 9.77 9.10 12.02
CA LEU A 292 10.26 10.12 11.09
C LEU A 292 11.43 9.60 10.24
N LEU A 293 12.41 8.93 10.85
CA LEU A 293 13.55 8.34 10.14
C LEU A 293 13.12 7.27 9.14
N SER A 294 12.16 6.40 9.50
CA SER A 294 11.61 5.40 8.55
C SER A 294 10.92 6.07 7.37
N PHE A 295 10.18 7.15 7.65
CA PHE A 295 9.46 7.90 6.64
C PHE A 295 10.41 8.64 5.68
N LEU A 296 11.42 9.34 6.20
CA LEU A 296 12.43 10.03 5.40
C LEU A 296 13.28 9.06 4.57
N GLN A 297 13.55 7.86 5.11
CA GLN A 297 14.24 6.80 4.38
C GLN A 297 13.42 6.32 3.18
N GLU A 298 12.11 6.16 3.32
CA GLU A 298 11.23 5.80 2.19
C GLU A 298 11.10 6.97 1.19
N ASN A 299 10.95 8.20 1.69
CA ASN A 299 10.61 9.39 0.90
C ASN A 299 11.68 10.52 1.03
N PRO A 300 12.90 10.33 0.51
CA PRO A 300 13.99 11.31 0.63
C PRO A 300 13.78 12.59 -0.18
N GLU A 301 12.91 12.58 -1.19
CA GLU A 301 12.62 13.75 -2.07
C GLU A 301 12.08 14.96 -1.31
N ILE A 302 11.58 14.75 -0.08
CA ILE A 302 11.08 15.80 0.81
C ILE A 302 12.15 16.86 1.10
N PHE A 303 13.44 16.51 1.09
CA PHE A 303 14.52 17.47 1.28
C PHE A 303 14.63 18.50 0.14
N GLY A 304 14.20 18.15 -1.07
CA GLY A 304 14.33 18.99 -2.27
C GLY A 304 13.36 20.17 -2.32
N GLN A 305 12.28 20.16 -1.55
CA GLN A 305 11.22 21.17 -1.70
C GLN A 305 11.49 22.50 -0.99
N HIS A 306 12.39 22.55 0.00
CA HIS A 306 12.61 23.74 0.84
C HIS A 306 14.08 24.02 1.19
N ASN A 307 15.00 23.69 0.28
CA ASN A 307 16.43 24.02 0.36
C ASN A 307 17.13 23.53 1.66
N PHE A 308 16.78 22.32 2.14
CA PHE A 308 17.46 21.70 3.29
C PHE A 308 18.91 21.28 3.00
N SER A 309 19.37 21.40 1.74
CA SER A 309 20.75 21.09 1.36
C SER A 309 21.80 21.84 2.19
N ASP A 310 21.48 23.06 2.63
CA ASP A 310 22.39 23.90 3.44
C ASP A 310 22.32 23.59 4.96
N GLN A 311 21.37 22.75 5.40
CA GLN A 311 21.14 22.42 6.82
C GLN A 311 21.96 21.21 7.29
N PHE A 312 22.87 20.69 6.47
CA PHE A 312 23.62 19.46 6.75
C PHE A 312 24.34 19.51 8.11
N LEU A 313 25.05 20.60 8.43
CA LEU A 313 25.76 20.76 9.70
C LEU A 313 24.82 20.77 10.90
N ASN A 314 23.65 21.39 10.77
CA ASN A 314 22.65 21.46 11.83
C ASN A 314 22.06 20.08 12.13
N PHE A 315 21.78 19.29 11.07
CA PHE A 315 21.36 17.90 11.26
C PHE A 315 22.50 17.03 11.79
N LEU A 316 23.74 17.21 11.34
CA LEU A 316 24.88 16.45 11.86
C LEU A 316 25.03 16.61 13.38
N GLN A 317 24.85 17.84 13.87
CA GLN A 317 24.95 18.17 15.29
C GLN A 317 23.77 17.66 16.12
N ASN A 318 22.54 17.79 15.61
CA ASN A 318 21.33 17.48 16.37
C ASN A 318 20.83 16.04 16.19
N GLU A 319 20.81 15.54 14.94
CA GLU A 319 20.32 14.22 14.56
C GLU A 319 21.10 13.66 13.36
N PRO A 320 22.26 13.00 13.58
CA PRO A 320 23.16 12.56 12.52
C PRO A 320 22.51 11.55 11.56
N GLY A 321 21.50 10.80 12.04
CA GLY A 321 20.73 9.91 11.19
C GLY A 321 20.00 10.63 10.05
N ILE A 322 19.49 11.84 10.30
CA ILE A 322 18.82 12.66 9.28
C ILE A 322 19.85 13.19 8.28
N ALA A 323 21.01 13.64 8.76
CA ALA A 323 22.11 14.07 7.88
C ALA A 323 22.60 12.95 6.95
N GLY A 324 22.63 11.70 7.42
CA GLY A 324 22.94 10.54 6.58
C GLY A 324 21.89 10.29 5.49
N ILE A 325 20.59 10.45 5.80
CA ILE A 325 19.52 10.37 4.79
C ILE A 325 19.60 11.54 3.80
N LEU A 326 19.92 12.75 4.28
CA LEU A 326 20.12 13.93 3.43
C LEU A 326 21.27 13.72 2.44
N LEU A 327 22.39 13.11 2.84
CA LEU A 327 23.46 12.75 1.91
C LEU A 327 23.01 11.78 0.83
N ALA A 328 22.18 10.78 1.18
CA ALA A 328 21.62 9.87 0.18
C ALA A 328 20.69 10.60 -0.80
N PHE A 329 19.87 11.54 -0.32
CA PHE A 329 19.10 12.43 -1.19
C PHE A 329 19.99 13.25 -2.12
N GLN A 330 21.04 13.89 -1.60
CA GLN A 330 21.95 14.71 -2.38
C GLN A 330 22.71 13.87 -3.43
N LEU A 331 23.10 12.64 -3.10
CA LEU A 331 23.67 11.71 -4.09
C LEU A 331 22.73 11.47 -5.28
N MET A 332 21.42 11.39 -5.04
CA MET A 332 20.42 11.14 -6.08
C MET A 332 20.05 12.39 -6.89
N TYR A 333 19.99 13.57 -6.25
CA TYR A 333 19.33 14.75 -6.83
C TYR A 333 20.14 16.06 -6.75
N ASP A 334 21.21 16.14 -5.95
CA ASP A 334 22.02 17.36 -5.72
C ASP A 334 23.52 17.04 -5.58
N ALA A 335 24.16 16.72 -6.71
CA ALA A 335 25.56 16.29 -6.75
C ALA A 335 26.55 17.35 -6.23
N LYS A 336 26.19 18.64 -6.32
CA LYS A 336 27.05 19.74 -5.85
C LYS A 336 27.08 19.78 -4.33
N ALA A 337 25.91 19.78 -3.67
CA ALA A 337 25.85 19.74 -2.21
C ALA A 337 26.42 18.44 -1.66
N TYR A 338 26.18 17.32 -2.36
CA TYR A 338 26.78 16.02 -2.02
C TYR A 338 28.31 16.10 -1.93
N GLY A 339 28.99 16.56 -2.99
CA GLY A 339 30.45 16.64 -3.00
C GLY A 339 31.01 17.57 -1.91
N ALA A 340 30.36 18.72 -1.69
CA ALA A 340 30.78 19.67 -0.65
C ALA A 340 30.66 19.06 0.77
N ASN A 341 29.56 18.36 1.06
CA ASN A 341 29.33 17.75 2.37
C ASN A 341 30.23 16.53 2.62
N LEU A 342 30.63 15.79 1.57
CA LEU A 342 31.64 14.74 1.69
C LEU A 342 33.02 15.28 2.06
N GLU A 343 33.49 16.34 1.39
CA GLU A 343 34.78 16.96 1.74
C GLU A 343 34.72 17.60 3.14
N LEU A 344 33.56 18.14 3.53
CA LEU A 344 33.35 18.63 4.90
C LEU A 344 33.53 17.49 5.93
N LEU A 345 32.91 16.32 5.71
CA LEU A 345 33.06 15.16 6.59
C LEU A 345 34.52 14.69 6.67
N LEU A 346 35.26 14.74 5.55
CA LEU A 346 36.70 14.43 5.52
C LEU A 346 37.56 15.50 6.21
N GLY A 347 37.05 16.71 6.43
CA GLY A 347 37.73 17.76 7.18
C GLY A 347 37.51 17.68 8.69
N MET A 348 36.54 16.88 9.16
CA MET A 348 36.19 16.76 10.58
C MET A 348 37.00 15.66 11.28
N GLU A 349 37.27 15.83 12.58
CA GLU A 349 37.81 14.73 13.39
C GLU A 349 36.76 13.62 13.58
N PRO A 350 37.14 12.34 13.45
CA PRO A 350 36.24 11.22 13.65
C PRO A 350 35.66 11.24 15.05
N ASN A 351 34.33 11.28 15.12
CA ASN A 351 33.58 11.21 16.36
C ASN A 351 32.27 10.44 16.11
N ILE A 352 31.51 10.19 17.17
CA ILE A 352 30.29 9.39 17.10
C ILE A 352 29.25 9.95 16.12
N GLN A 353 29.11 11.27 16.00
CA GLN A 353 28.14 11.89 15.09
C GLN A 353 28.56 11.71 13.64
N VAL A 354 29.81 12.01 13.31
CA VAL A 354 30.37 11.86 11.96
C VAL A 354 30.29 10.40 11.50
N LEU A 355 30.67 9.46 12.36
CA LEU A 355 30.59 8.01 12.09
C LEU A 355 29.14 7.55 11.87
N GLU A 356 28.18 8.08 12.64
CA GLU A 356 26.76 7.74 12.49
C GLU A 356 26.17 8.30 11.20
N VAL A 357 26.55 9.52 10.78
CA VAL A 357 26.16 10.08 9.47
C VAL A 357 26.58 9.14 8.35
N VAL A 358 27.87 8.76 8.33
CA VAL A 358 28.42 7.89 7.28
C VAL A 358 27.79 6.51 7.34
N HIS A 359 27.61 5.94 8.54
CA HIS A 359 26.95 4.65 8.74
C HIS A 359 25.52 4.67 8.17
N LYS A 360 24.71 5.67 8.55
CA LYS A 360 23.31 5.77 8.09
C LYS A 360 23.23 6.01 6.59
N PHE A 361 24.09 6.86 6.03
CA PHE A 361 24.18 7.12 4.60
C PHE A 361 24.46 5.83 3.80
N VAL A 362 25.51 5.11 4.17
CA VAL A 362 25.94 3.88 3.48
C VAL A 362 24.86 2.79 3.56
N ARG A 363 24.17 2.68 4.70
CA ARG A 363 23.03 1.76 4.87
C ARG A 363 21.87 2.08 3.92
N ILE A 364 21.61 3.35 3.66
CA ILE A 364 20.59 3.75 2.70
C ILE A 364 21.05 3.43 1.27
N CYS A 365 22.34 3.62 0.97
CA CYS A 365 22.88 3.21 -0.33
C CYS A 365 22.74 1.70 -0.56
N GLU A 366 22.92 0.88 0.47
CA GLU A 366 22.65 -0.57 0.41
C GLU A 366 21.14 -0.84 0.21
N TYR A 367 20.29 -0.29 1.07
CA TYR A 367 18.84 -0.53 1.06
C TYR A 367 18.16 -0.09 -0.24
N LYS A 368 18.52 1.08 -0.78
CA LYS A 368 17.96 1.65 -2.02
C LYS A 368 18.75 1.30 -3.27
N SER A 369 19.76 0.43 -3.18
CA SER A 369 20.62 0.06 -4.31
C SER A 369 21.32 1.24 -5.00
N LEU A 370 21.64 2.31 -4.26
CA LEU A 370 22.35 3.50 -4.79
C LEU A 370 23.84 3.19 -5.04
N PRO A 371 24.56 3.97 -5.89
CA PRO A 371 26.00 3.78 -6.06
C PRO A 371 26.76 3.98 -4.75
N MET A 372 27.65 3.03 -4.43
CA MET A 372 28.48 3.10 -3.22
C MET A 372 29.66 4.06 -3.44
N PRO A 373 29.91 5.04 -2.56
CA PRO A 373 30.97 6.02 -2.77
C PRO A 373 32.32 5.49 -2.27
N GLU A 374 32.90 4.55 -3.01
CA GLU A 374 34.11 3.84 -2.63
C GLU A 374 35.30 4.76 -2.36
N GLU A 375 35.52 5.79 -3.20
CA GLU A 375 36.64 6.73 -3.04
C GLU A 375 36.56 7.48 -1.70
N PHE A 376 35.37 8.00 -1.38
CA PHE A 376 35.11 8.67 -0.10
C PHE A 376 35.32 7.73 1.08
N LEU A 377 34.74 6.51 1.03
CA LEU A 377 34.87 5.55 2.11
C LEU A 377 36.33 5.15 2.35
N ASN A 378 37.10 4.96 1.27
CA ASN A 378 38.52 4.66 1.36
C ASN A 378 39.30 5.78 2.07
N ARG A 379 39.09 7.04 1.68
CA ARG A 379 39.71 8.20 2.36
C ARG A 379 39.26 8.31 3.81
N PHE A 380 37.98 8.10 4.08
CA PHE A 380 37.39 8.22 5.42
C PHE A 380 37.89 7.12 6.37
N ILE A 381 38.08 5.88 5.89
CA ILE A 381 38.67 4.78 6.67
C ILE A 381 40.11 5.11 7.08
N THR A 382 40.94 5.55 6.13
CA THR A 382 42.33 5.97 6.43
C THR A 382 42.34 7.12 7.43
N LEU A 383 41.42 8.08 7.31
CA LEU A 383 41.28 9.18 8.26
C LEU A 383 40.93 8.68 9.67
N CYS A 384 40.00 7.72 9.79
CA CYS A 384 39.63 7.10 11.08
C CYS A 384 40.80 6.37 11.74
N ILE A 385 41.57 5.59 10.97
CA ILE A 385 42.75 4.85 11.46
C ILE A 385 43.82 5.84 11.94
N ASN A 386 44.17 6.83 11.13
CA ASN A 386 45.16 7.85 11.48
C ASN A 386 44.74 8.69 12.70
N ALA A 387 43.45 8.93 12.89
CA ALA A 387 42.95 9.63 14.08
C ALA A 387 43.12 8.77 15.35
N CYS A 388 42.86 7.46 15.26
CA CYS A 388 43.06 6.52 16.37
C CYS A 388 44.53 6.41 16.77
N GLU A 389 45.44 6.26 15.81
CA GLU A 389 46.88 6.15 16.07
C GLU A 389 47.45 7.44 16.70
N ARG A 390 47.02 8.61 16.23
CA ARG A 390 47.38 9.90 16.85
C ARG A 390 46.85 10.04 18.28
N ALA A 391 45.60 9.61 18.52
CA ALA A 391 45.00 9.66 19.85
C ALA A 391 45.74 8.73 20.82
N ASP A 392 46.18 7.56 20.36
CA ASP A 392 46.96 6.60 21.14
C ASP A 392 48.36 7.13 21.47
N ALA A 393 49.06 7.70 20.47
CA ALA A 393 50.39 8.28 20.65
C ALA A 393 50.42 9.46 21.64
N THR A 394 49.32 10.20 21.77
CA THR A 394 49.19 11.32 22.71
C THR A 394 48.77 10.89 24.12
N GLN A 395 48.61 9.58 24.37
CA GLN A 395 48.06 9.02 25.61
C GLN A 395 46.77 9.71 26.07
N ASN A 396 45.94 10.10 25.11
CA ASN A 396 44.67 10.74 25.40
C ASN A 396 43.73 9.70 26.05
N GLY A 397 43.15 10.00 27.22
CA GLY A 397 42.22 9.10 27.91
C GLY A 397 40.98 8.71 27.08
N ASN A 398 40.72 9.45 26.00
CA ASN A 398 39.65 9.16 25.04
C ASN A 398 40.08 8.28 23.84
N ALA A 399 41.37 7.93 23.70
CA ALA A 399 41.89 7.15 22.57
C ALA A 399 41.19 5.78 22.45
N HIS A 400 41.13 5.02 23.55
CA HIS A 400 40.42 3.74 23.56
C HIS A 400 38.92 3.87 23.33
N ARG A 401 38.30 5.04 23.57
CA ARG A 401 36.87 5.24 23.26
C ARG A 401 36.70 5.40 21.75
N LEU A 402 37.54 6.24 21.13
CA LEU A 402 37.55 6.44 19.69
C LEU A 402 37.80 5.13 18.94
N VAL A 403 38.82 4.36 19.34
CA VAL A 403 39.14 3.07 18.72
C VAL A 403 37.94 2.13 18.77
N ARG A 404 37.24 2.02 19.91
CA ARG A 404 36.03 1.18 20.01
C ARG A 404 34.94 1.62 19.04
N THR A 405 34.65 2.92 18.97
CA THR A 405 33.61 3.45 18.08
C THR A 405 33.98 3.21 16.61
N VAL A 406 35.24 3.44 16.23
CA VAL A 406 35.74 3.18 14.87
C VAL A 406 35.69 1.69 14.53
N CYS A 407 36.06 0.80 15.46
CA CYS A 407 35.96 -0.65 15.25
C CYS A 407 34.51 -1.09 14.97
N VAL A 408 33.54 -0.61 15.76
CA VAL A 408 32.11 -0.92 15.54
C VAL A 408 31.64 -0.42 14.17
N PHE A 409 32.04 0.79 13.79
CA PHE A 409 31.75 1.35 12.48
C PHE A 409 32.34 0.51 11.34
N LEU A 410 33.63 0.14 11.42
CA LEU A 410 34.30 -0.68 10.41
C LEU A 410 33.68 -2.08 10.30
N VAL A 411 33.30 -2.71 11.42
CA VAL A 411 32.54 -3.97 11.41
C VAL A 411 31.22 -3.79 10.67
N SER A 412 30.50 -2.68 10.91
CA SER A 412 29.26 -2.39 10.21
C SER A 412 29.48 -2.21 8.71
N LEU A 413 30.54 -1.53 8.27
CA LEU A 413 30.86 -1.37 6.85
C LEU A 413 31.21 -2.71 6.19
N LEU A 414 32.02 -3.54 6.87
CA LEU A 414 32.40 -4.87 6.39
C LEU A 414 31.22 -5.86 6.34
N SER A 415 30.11 -5.55 7.01
CA SER A 415 28.90 -6.37 6.99
C SER A 415 27.96 -6.05 5.82
N LEU A 416 28.31 -5.07 4.99
CA LEU A 416 27.51 -4.67 3.83
C LEU A 416 27.87 -5.52 2.62
N ASN A 417 26.86 -6.01 1.91
CA ASN A 417 27.08 -6.91 0.77
C ASN A 417 27.69 -6.21 -0.45
N ARG A 418 27.46 -4.89 -0.58
CA ARG A 418 27.88 -4.09 -1.74
C ARG A 418 29.16 -3.27 -1.49
N PHE A 419 29.78 -3.38 -0.31
CA PHE A 419 31.01 -2.67 0.00
C PHE A 419 32.24 -3.51 -0.38
N ASN A 420 33.05 -3.01 -1.34
CA ASN A 420 34.29 -3.68 -1.71
C ASN A 420 35.41 -3.37 -0.70
N SER A 421 35.67 -4.34 0.18
CA SER A 421 36.71 -4.22 1.21
C SER A 421 38.12 -4.62 0.75
N ALA A 422 38.29 -5.15 -0.47
CA ALA A 422 39.54 -5.81 -0.88
C ALA A 422 40.77 -4.90 -0.79
N ALA A 423 40.63 -3.64 -1.23
CA ALA A 423 41.74 -2.69 -1.25
C ALA A 423 42.18 -2.20 0.14
N ARG A 424 41.27 -2.17 1.12
CA ARG A 424 41.54 -1.66 2.48
C ARG A 424 41.70 -2.74 3.53
N ARG A 425 41.48 -4.00 3.16
CA ARG A 425 41.58 -5.15 4.06
C ARG A 425 42.92 -5.22 4.82
N PRO A 426 44.10 -5.06 4.18
CA PRO A 426 45.38 -5.13 4.90
C PRO A 426 45.55 -3.99 5.92
N GLU A 427 45.10 -2.79 5.57
CA GLU A 427 45.15 -1.60 6.43
C GLU A 427 44.24 -1.78 7.66
N ILE A 428 43.01 -2.23 7.46
CA ILE A 428 42.05 -2.52 8.54
C ILE A 428 42.54 -3.67 9.42
N GLN A 429 43.15 -4.70 8.84
CA GLN A 429 43.73 -5.82 9.59
C GLN A 429 44.89 -5.36 10.48
N SER A 430 45.82 -4.59 9.92
CA SER A 430 46.96 -4.02 10.65
C SER A 430 46.49 -3.13 11.82
N PHE A 431 45.48 -2.30 11.57
CA PHE A 431 44.84 -1.49 12.59
C PHE A 431 44.24 -2.36 13.71
N ALA A 432 43.45 -3.38 13.36
CA ALA A 432 42.83 -4.26 14.34
C ALA A 432 43.86 -5.03 15.20
N THR A 433 44.99 -5.43 14.59
CA THR A 433 46.09 -6.09 15.32
C THR A 433 46.79 -5.17 16.33
N SER A 434 46.84 -3.86 16.05
CA SER A 434 47.48 -2.87 16.92
C SER A 434 46.69 -2.63 18.22
N PHE A 435 45.39 -2.92 18.22
CA PHE A 435 44.48 -2.66 19.33
C PHE A 435 43.82 -3.92 19.90
N LEU A 436 44.43 -5.10 19.76
CA LEU A 436 43.85 -6.40 20.19
C LEU A 436 43.48 -6.50 21.68
N SER A 437 44.00 -5.60 22.53
CA SER A 437 43.58 -5.48 23.92
C SER A 437 42.12 -5.06 24.09
N LEU A 438 41.52 -4.47 23.04
CA LEU A 438 40.12 -4.07 22.99
C LEU A 438 39.27 -5.14 22.30
N ARG A 439 38.16 -5.52 22.94
CA ARG A 439 37.23 -6.53 22.43
C ARG A 439 36.71 -6.20 21.03
N GLU A 440 36.39 -4.93 20.78
CA GLU A 440 35.86 -4.44 19.51
C GLU A 440 36.88 -4.58 18.37
N ALA A 441 38.18 -4.40 18.65
CA ALA A 441 39.25 -4.63 17.70
C ALA A 441 39.43 -6.12 17.39
N SER A 442 39.28 -7.00 18.39
CA SER A 442 39.27 -8.46 18.15
C SER A 442 38.10 -8.89 17.26
N LEU A 443 36.91 -8.33 17.46
CA LEU A 443 35.74 -8.59 16.61
C LEU A 443 35.94 -8.08 15.19
N LEU A 444 36.55 -6.90 15.02
CA LEU A 444 36.93 -6.36 13.72
C LEU A 444 37.91 -7.30 13.01
N TYR A 445 38.95 -7.75 13.70
CA TYR A 445 39.91 -8.69 13.15
C TYR A 445 39.25 -10.00 12.67
N GLN A 446 38.36 -10.58 13.48
CA GLN A 446 37.58 -11.76 13.08
C GLN A 446 36.74 -11.50 11.83
N LYS A 447 36.03 -10.37 11.77
CA LYS A 447 35.20 -10.01 10.62
C LYS A 447 36.00 -9.83 9.33
N VAL A 448 37.21 -9.28 9.44
CA VAL A 448 38.14 -9.14 8.30
C VAL A 448 38.56 -10.50 7.75
N LEU A 449 38.81 -11.49 8.62
CA LEU A 449 39.17 -12.85 8.20
C LEU A 449 38.01 -13.57 7.51
N GLU A 450 36.77 -13.45 8.01
CA GLU A 450 35.57 -14.03 7.39
C GLU A 450 35.35 -13.50 5.97
N ASN A 451 35.55 -12.20 5.76
CA ASN A 451 35.43 -11.57 4.44
C ASN A 451 36.63 -11.86 3.52
N GLY A 452 37.67 -12.54 4.04
CA GLY A 452 38.86 -12.93 3.29
C GLY A 452 38.77 -14.29 2.61
N THR A 453 37.81 -15.13 3.02
CA THR A 453 37.66 -16.52 2.56
C THR A 453 36.62 -16.71 1.47
N ASN A 454 35.95 -15.64 1.03
CA ASN A 454 35.07 -15.58 -0.14
C ASN A 454 35.70 -14.68 -1.20
#